data_AF-A0A7C5F0E7-F1
#
_entry.id   AF-A0A7C5F0E7-F1
#
_cell.length_a   1.000
_cell.length_b   1.000
_cell.length_c   1.000
_cell.angle_alpha   90.00
_cell.angle_beta   90.00
_cell.angle_gamma   90.00
#
_symmetry.space_group_name_H-M   'P 1'
#
loop_
_entity.id
_entity.type
_entity.pdbx_description
1 polymer ?
#
loop_
_entity_poly.entity_id
_entity_poly.type
_entity_poly.pdbx_seq_one_letter_code
_entity_poly.pdbx_strand_id
1 'polypeptide(L)'
;MAFIGQDGKVFDEDWRVRATHPPVDDSWVGELVALMDAGGKRYLATLGSWFERFPFSSPKHRRAMKTRLESFVTSEHLGAVNELSWNEFMRKHGFHATPISPTTTPRPDFRITAPIDVFVEVSTLNVSEAQKNALNAIGGVDLDHNETLRRLLRKASEEKVAQLQFSANQTLPCLLVLFDYTLESGLPKDFYRFLATELLNRDAAFSRLPSALSGIIYVKRQVFDGHIRLSSHRSAIYYNPEARYPLTPGTFDMMWEFGRDIWERKPRSNKDWIEL
;
A
#
# COMPACT_ATOMS: atom_id res chain seq x y z
N MET A 1 32.81 -10.67 0.63
CA MET A 1 33.11 -9.34 0.08
C MET A 1 31.94 -8.43 0.46
N ALA A 2 32.06 -7.75 1.60
CA ALA A 2 30.97 -7.03 2.25
C ALA A 2 30.96 -5.57 1.76
N PHE A 3 29.85 -5.14 1.16
CA PHE A 3 29.56 -3.72 1.00
C PHE A 3 29.01 -3.20 2.33
N ILE A 4 29.91 -2.85 3.25
CA ILE A 4 29.59 -1.97 4.37
C ILE A 4 29.72 -0.55 3.82
N GLY A 5 28.65 -0.06 3.19
CA GLY A 5 28.48 1.36 2.94
C GLY A 5 28.02 1.99 4.25
N GLN A 6 28.91 2.75 4.89
CA GLN A 6 28.51 3.79 5.85
C GLN A 6 27.71 4.86 5.10
N ASP A 7 26.44 4.58 4.81
CA ASP A 7 25.46 5.63 4.51
C ASP A 7 24.53 5.70 5.71
N GLY A 8 24.49 6.89 6.32
CA GLY A 8 23.86 7.15 7.61
C GLY A 8 22.46 6.57 7.73
N LYS A 9 22.16 6.09 8.94
CA LYS A 9 20.84 5.66 9.39
C LYS A 9 19.75 6.53 8.76
N VAL A 10 18.66 5.91 8.27
CA VAL A 10 17.51 6.65 7.70
C VAL A 10 16.97 7.69 8.67
N PHE A 11 17.03 7.40 9.98
CA PHE A 11 16.59 8.31 11.04
C PHE A 11 17.76 8.52 12.01
N ASP A 12 18.64 9.46 11.67
CA ASP A 12 19.78 9.86 12.49
C ASP A 12 19.39 10.88 13.57
N GLU A 13 20.38 11.36 14.33
CA GLU A 13 20.15 12.32 15.40
C GLU A 13 19.66 13.68 14.87
N ASP A 14 20.18 14.12 13.73
CA ASP A 14 19.76 15.38 13.10
C ASP A 14 18.28 15.31 12.69
N TRP A 15 17.83 14.18 12.14
CA TRP A 15 16.41 13.95 11.89
C TRP A 15 15.58 13.98 13.18
N ARG A 16 16.05 13.35 14.26
CA ARG A 16 15.35 13.35 15.56
C ARG A 16 15.22 14.74 16.16
N VAL A 17 16.26 15.56 16.07
CA VAL A 17 16.22 16.95 16.52
C VAL A 17 15.17 17.71 15.73
N ARG A 18 15.15 17.59 14.39
CA ARG A 18 14.10 18.24 13.57
C ARG A 18 12.70 17.70 13.85
N ALA A 19 12.57 16.42 14.17
CA ALA A 19 11.29 15.78 14.50
C ALA A 19 10.63 16.34 15.77
N THR A 20 11.39 16.95 16.69
CA THR A 20 10.83 17.58 17.89
C THR A 20 10.01 18.84 17.59
N HIS A 21 10.26 19.48 16.44
CA HIS A 21 9.58 20.69 15.98
C HIS A 21 9.31 20.55 14.47
N PRO A 22 8.35 19.69 14.07
CA PRO A 22 8.09 19.44 12.67
C PRO A 22 7.63 20.74 11.98
N PRO A 23 8.11 21.04 10.76
CA PRO A 23 7.81 22.31 10.08
C PRO A 23 6.43 22.33 9.39
N VAL A 24 5.60 21.30 9.58
CA VAL A 24 4.30 21.15 8.90
C VAL A 24 3.22 20.66 9.87
N ASP A 25 2.01 21.21 9.74
CA ASP A 25 0.91 20.98 10.68
C ASP A 25 0.28 19.57 10.55
N ASP A 26 0.23 18.98 9.35
CA ASP A 26 -0.29 17.61 9.09
C ASP A 26 0.86 16.58 9.05
N SER A 27 1.67 16.53 10.12
CA SER A 27 2.83 15.63 10.22
C SER A 27 2.55 14.37 11.04
N TRP A 28 2.83 13.21 10.46
CA TRP A 28 2.85 11.91 11.15
C TRP A 28 3.82 11.86 12.36
N VAL A 29 4.79 12.77 12.41
CA VAL A 29 5.83 12.78 13.44
C VAL A 29 5.30 13.15 14.81
N GLY A 30 4.23 13.95 14.91
CA GLY A 30 3.64 14.31 16.20
C GLY A 30 3.20 13.07 17.00
N GLU A 31 2.45 12.17 16.35
CA GLU A 31 2.04 10.89 16.95
C GLU A 31 3.22 9.98 17.27
N LEU A 32 4.21 9.92 16.38
CA LEU A 32 5.41 9.12 16.58
C LEU A 32 6.22 9.58 17.81
N VAL A 33 6.45 10.89 17.95
CA VAL A 33 7.23 11.48 19.04
C VAL A 33 6.53 11.24 20.37
N ALA A 34 5.19 11.37 20.41
CA ALA A 34 4.40 11.03 21.60
C ALA A 34 4.56 9.57 22.04
N LEU A 35 4.88 8.66 21.12
CA LEU A 35 5.07 7.23 21.36
C LEU A 35 6.54 6.79 21.36
N MET A 36 7.49 7.72 21.39
CA MET A 36 8.91 7.41 21.15
C MET A 36 9.50 6.45 22.19
N ASP A 37 9.06 6.51 23.45
CA ASP A 37 9.52 5.63 24.52
C ASP A 37 8.84 4.25 24.57
N ALA A 38 7.81 4.05 23.74
CA ALA A 38 7.15 2.78 23.54
C ALA A 38 7.40 2.27 22.09
N GLY A 39 6.38 2.36 21.23
CA GLY A 39 6.43 1.83 19.86
C GLY A 39 7.20 2.67 18.85
N GLY A 40 7.42 3.98 19.10
CA GLY A 40 8.00 4.89 18.12
C GLY A 40 9.43 4.51 17.70
N LYS A 41 10.30 4.18 18.67
CA LYS A 41 11.67 3.68 18.40
C LYS A 41 11.64 2.40 17.56
N ARG A 42 10.71 1.49 17.86
CA ARG A 42 10.58 0.20 17.16
C ARG A 42 10.08 0.38 15.72
N TYR A 43 9.13 1.29 15.51
CA TYR A 43 8.65 1.66 14.17
C TYR A 43 9.79 2.17 13.30
N LEU A 44 10.56 3.16 13.77
CA LEU A 44 11.71 3.71 13.03
C LEU A 44 12.78 2.65 12.76
N ALA A 45 13.07 1.78 13.72
CA ALA A 45 14.02 0.68 13.54
C ALA A 45 13.56 -0.32 12.48
N THR A 46 12.26 -0.64 12.47
CA THR A 46 11.63 -1.51 11.47
C THR A 46 11.79 -0.93 10.06
N LEU A 47 11.44 0.35 9.88
CA LEU A 47 11.59 1.05 8.61
C LEU A 47 13.05 1.12 8.15
N GLY A 48 13.98 1.42 9.06
CA GLY A 48 15.41 1.43 8.75
C GLY A 48 15.90 0.05 8.29
N SER A 49 15.46 -1.01 8.96
CA SER A 49 15.80 -2.38 8.57
C SER A 49 15.22 -2.77 7.21
N TRP A 50 14.00 -2.35 6.89
CA TRP A 50 13.36 -2.60 5.60
C TRP A 50 14.05 -1.84 4.47
N PHE A 51 14.38 -0.57 4.73
CA PHE A 51 15.13 0.27 3.80
C PHE A 51 16.47 -0.38 3.42
N GLU A 52 17.25 -0.86 4.39
CA GLU A 52 18.55 -1.50 4.11
C GLU A 52 18.42 -2.81 3.33
N ARG A 53 17.30 -3.54 3.45
CA ARG A 53 17.04 -4.75 2.67
C ARG A 53 16.35 -4.49 1.34
N PHE A 54 15.89 -3.27 1.08
CA PHE A 54 15.14 -2.94 -0.12
C PHE A 54 16.07 -3.05 -1.35
N PRO A 55 15.67 -3.79 -2.39
CA PRO A 55 16.53 -4.05 -3.55
C PRO A 55 16.58 -2.85 -4.50
N PHE A 56 17.21 -1.75 -4.07
CA PHE A 56 17.29 -0.52 -4.85
C PHE A 56 17.91 -0.75 -6.23
N SER A 57 17.24 -0.24 -7.25
CA SER A 57 17.70 -0.29 -8.63
C SER A 57 18.84 0.70 -8.95
N SER A 58 19.06 1.70 -8.10
CA SER A 58 20.16 2.68 -8.26
C SER A 58 20.40 3.49 -6.98
N PRO A 59 21.58 4.16 -6.83
CA PRO A 59 21.83 5.09 -5.73
C PRO A 59 20.84 6.27 -5.69
N LYS A 60 20.40 6.76 -6.85
CA LYS A 60 19.38 7.83 -6.95
C LYS A 60 18.05 7.37 -6.37
N HIS A 61 17.64 6.15 -6.67
CA HIS A 61 16.44 5.54 -6.10
C HIS A 61 16.55 5.43 -4.57
N ARG A 62 17.67 4.90 -4.06
CA ARG A 62 17.93 4.82 -2.61
C ARG A 62 17.81 6.17 -1.91
N ARG A 63 18.40 7.23 -2.49
CA ARG A 63 18.31 8.59 -1.97
C ARG A 63 16.87 9.12 -1.97
N ALA A 64 16.14 8.95 -3.07
CA ALA A 64 14.76 9.41 -3.18
C ALA A 64 13.84 8.72 -2.16
N MET A 65 14.01 7.40 -1.97
CA MET A 65 13.29 6.64 -0.94
C MET A 65 13.64 7.16 0.46
N LYS A 66 14.92 7.39 0.76
CA LYS A 66 15.36 7.95 2.05
C LYS A 66 14.70 9.30 2.33
N THR A 67 14.74 10.23 1.36
CA THR A 67 14.11 11.55 1.48
C THR A 67 12.61 11.45 1.75
N ARG A 68 11.89 10.55 1.07
CA ARG A 68 10.45 10.35 1.30
C ARG A 68 10.17 9.74 2.68
N LEU A 69 10.97 8.78 3.14
CA LEU A 69 10.86 8.22 4.49
C LEU A 69 11.09 9.25 5.58
N GLU A 70 12.07 10.14 5.39
CA GLU A 70 12.42 11.22 6.31
C GLU A 70 11.46 12.41 6.26
N SER A 71 10.61 12.49 5.23
CA SER A 71 9.72 13.63 5.02
C SER A 71 8.73 13.79 6.17
N PHE A 72 8.53 15.04 6.60
CA PHE A 72 7.51 15.39 7.58
C PHE A 72 6.10 15.45 6.97
N VAL A 73 5.99 15.45 5.65
CA VAL A 73 4.71 15.41 4.92
C VAL A 73 4.17 13.99 4.97
N THR A 74 3.01 13.81 5.61
CA THR A 74 2.40 12.48 5.84
C THR A 74 2.21 11.68 4.56
N SER A 75 1.73 12.27 3.48
CA SER A 75 1.49 11.56 2.22
C SER A 75 2.78 11.01 1.58
N GLU A 76 3.89 11.75 1.69
CA GLU A 76 5.20 11.32 1.16
C GLU A 76 5.77 10.16 1.99
N HIS A 77 5.75 10.31 3.32
CA HIS A 77 6.18 9.27 4.25
C HIS A 77 5.37 7.99 4.05
N LEU A 78 4.04 8.08 4.07
CA LEU A 78 3.17 6.92 3.90
C LEU A 78 3.37 6.23 2.56
N GLY A 79 3.60 6.98 1.48
CA GLY A 79 3.94 6.41 0.17
C GLY A 79 5.20 5.56 0.22
N ALA A 80 6.28 6.07 0.82
CA ALA A 80 7.52 5.31 0.96
C ALA A 80 7.36 4.08 1.89
N VAL A 81 6.65 4.24 3.00
CA VAL A 81 6.37 3.11 3.91
C VAL A 81 5.52 2.04 3.22
N ASN A 82 4.56 2.41 2.36
CA ASN A 82 3.75 1.44 1.62
C ASN A 82 4.60 0.61 0.64
N GLU A 83 5.50 1.25 -0.09
CA GLU A 83 6.44 0.55 -0.99
C GLU A 83 7.34 -0.43 -0.22
N LEU A 84 7.91 0.00 0.92
CA LEU A 84 8.70 -0.88 1.79
C LEU A 84 7.86 -2.04 2.35
N SER A 85 6.66 -1.73 2.85
CA SER A 85 5.73 -2.72 3.44
C SER A 85 5.34 -3.77 2.41
N TRP A 86 5.01 -3.33 1.19
CA TRP A 86 4.63 -4.22 0.10
C TRP A 86 5.79 -5.14 -0.29
N ASN A 87 7.00 -4.59 -0.45
CA ASN A 87 8.18 -5.39 -0.77
C ASN A 87 8.48 -6.45 0.30
N GLU A 88 8.41 -6.09 1.59
CA GLU A 88 8.64 -7.04 2.68
C GLU A 88 7.55 -8.11 2.75
N PHE A 89 6.29 -7.73 2.53
CA PHE A 89 5.19 -8.69 2.43
C PHE A 89 5.39 -9.68 1.29
N MET A 90 5.71 -9.21 0.08
CA MET A 90 6.02 -10.06 -1.07
C MET A 90 7.18 -11.02 -0.77
N ARG A 91 8.30 -10.50 -0.27
CA ARG A 91 9.48 -11.30 0.08
C ARG A 91 9.15 -12.40 1.09
N LYS A 92 8.35 -12.07 2.13
CA LYS A 92 7.94 -13.01 3.16
C LYS A 92 7.09 -14.17 2.63
N HIS A 93 6.35 -13.93 1.55
CA HIS A 93 5.51 -14.92 0.87
C HIS A 93 6.20 -15.57 -0.34
N GLY A 94 7.52 -15.39 -0.50
CA GLY A 94 8.30 -16.05 -1.55
C GLY A 94 8.17 -15.42 -2.94
N PHE A 95 7.65 -14.19 -3.02
CA PHE A 95 7.56 -13.45 -4.27
C PHE A 95 8.87 -12.69 -4.53
N HIS A 96 9.29 -12.66 -5.80
CA HIS A 96 10.46 -11.90 -6.24
C HIS A 96 10.01 -10.54 -6.79
N ALA A 97 9.85 -9.57 -5.90
CA ALA A 97 9.49 -8.20 -6.27
C ALA A 97 10.77 -7.36 -6.52
N THR A 98 10.86 -6.76 -7.71
CA THR A 98 11.93 -5.83 -8.07
C THR A 98 11.35 -4.43 -8.27
N PRO A 99 11.82 -3.42 -7.53
CA PRO A 99 11.33 -2.07 -7.66
C PRO A 99 11.85 -1.45 -8.95
N ILE A 100 10.98 -0.67 -9.60
CA ILE A 100 11.27 -0.05 -10.88
C ILE A 100 11.78 1.36 -10.63
N SER A 101 12.93 1.72 -11.21
CA SER A 101 13.50 3.06 -11.03
C SER A 101 12.53 4.15 -11.47
N PRO A 102 12.29 5.19 -10.66
CA PRO A 102 11.46 6.31 -11.08
C PRO A 102 12.11 7.06 -12.26
N THR A 103 11.28 7.50 -13.21
CA THR A 103 11.68 8.36 -14.33
C THR A 103 10.65 9.43 -14.62
N THR A 104 10.89 10.24 -15.65
CA THR A 104 9.94 11.23 -16.17
C THR A 104 8.66 10.59 -16.71
N THR A 105 8.73 9.39 -17.29
CA THR A 105 7.54 8.65 -17.73
C THR A 105 6.92 7.88 -16.56
N PRO A 106 5.60 8.03 -16.32
CA PRO A 106 4.88 7.23 -15.33
C PRO A 106 5.01 5.74 -15.62
N ARG A 107 5.27 4.96 -14.56
CA ARG A 107 5.49 3.52 -14.59
C ARG A 107 5.08 2.93 -13.24
N PRO A 108 4.71 1.63 -13.19
CA PRO A 108 4.46 0.93 -11.94
C PRO A 108 5.66 0.97 -10.99
N ASP A 109 5.40 0.82 -9.70
CA ASP A 109 6.45 0.81 -8.66
C ASP A 109 7.27 -0.48 -8.66
N PHE A 110 6.66 -1.64 -8.97
CA PHE A 110 7.32 -2.94 -8.93
C PHE A 110 7.03 -3.79 -10.17
N ARG A 111 7.97 -4.69 -10.48
CA ARG A 111 7.72 -5.90 -11.26
C ARG A 111 7.96 -7.11 -10.36
N ILE A 112 6.96 -7.98 -10.26
CA ILE A 112 7.11 -9.31 -9.66
C ILE A 112 7.48 -10.25 -10.80
N THR A 113 8.54 -11.04 -10.63
CA THR A 113 9.03 -11.98 -11.66
C THR A 113 8.94 -13.45 -11.26
N ALA A 114 8.59 -13.74 -10.01
CA ALA A 114 8.26 -15.08 -9.52
C ALA A 114 7.31 -15.00 -8.33
N PRO A 115 6.37 -15.95 -8.16
CA PRO A 115 6.10 -17.10 -9.04
C PRO A 115 5.33 -16.74 -10.32
N ILE A 116 4.98 -15.47 -10.48
CA ILE A 116 4.27 -14.93 -11.65
C ILE A 116 5.01 -13.71 -12.21
N ASP A 117 4.66 -13.30 -13.42
CA ASP A 117 5.17 -12.07 -14.05
C ASP A 117 4.05 -11.02 -14.10
N VAL A 118 4.16 -9.99 -13.25
CA VAL A 118 3.12 -8.96 -13.10
C VAL A 118 3.73 -7.62 -12.67
N PHE A 119 3.16 -6.53 -13.13
CA PHE A 119 3.46 -5.20 -12.62
C PHE A 119 2.56 -4.82 -11.45
N VAL A 120 3.10 -4.05 -10.51
CA VAL A 120 2.36 -3.59 -9.34
C VAL A 120 2.56 -2.09 -9.16
N GLU A 121 1.46 -1.35 -9.12
CA GLU A 121 1.40 0.03 -8.66
C GLU A 121 0.92 0.05 -7.21
N VAL A 122 1.67 0.70 -6.32
CA VAL A 122 1.31 0.86 -4.92
C VAL A 122 0.73 2.26 -4.70
N SER A 123 -0.38 2.34 -3.98
CA SER A 123 -0.99 3.63 -3.66
C SER A 123 -1.63 3.62 -2.28
N THR A 124 -1.98 4.82 -1.85
CA THR A 124 -2.54 5.12 -0.55
C THR A 124 -3.98 5.56 -0.72
N LEU A 125 -4.91 4.93 0.01
CA LEU A 125 -6.27 5.41 0.17
C LEU A 125 -6.34 6.22 1.47
N ASN A 126 -6.05 7.52 1.36
CA ASN A 126 -6.08 8.46 2.49
C ASN A 126 -7.51 8.67 2.99
N VAL A 127 -7.70 9.33 4.14
CA VAL A 127 -9.00 9.89 4.58
C VAL A 127 -9.36 11.11 3.71
N SER A 128 -10.65 11.37 3.44
CA SER A 128 -11.05 12.55 2.66
C SER A 128 -10.88 13.82 3.49
N GLU A 129 -10.67 14.98 2.87
CA GLU A 129 -10.57 16.24 3.63
C GLU A 129 -11.82 16.52 4.46
N ALA A 130 -13.00 16.22 3.91
CA ALA A 130 -14.26 16.33 4.65
C ALA A 130 -14.29 15.42 5.89
N GLN A 131 -13.82 14.17 5.77
CA GLN A 131 -13.71 13.25 6.90
C GLN A 131 -12.64 13.69 7.91
N LYS A 132 -11.48 14.20 7.45
CA LYS A 132 -10.45 14.78 8.32
C LYS A 132 -11.02 15.93 9.16
N ASN A 133 -11.72 16.86 8.50
CA ASN A 133 -12.34 18.01 9.16
C ASN A 133 -13.40 17.58 10.17
N ALA A 134 -14.22 16.58 9.83
CA ALA A 134 -15.26 16.08 10.72
C ALA A 134 -14.69 15.29 11.91
N LEU A 135 -13.62 14.51 11.73
CA LEU A 135 -12.90 13.84 12.82
C LEU A 135 -12.34 14.86 13.82
N ASN A 136 -11.74 15.93 13.31
CA ASN A 136 -11.17 17.01 14.14
C ASN A 136 -12.26 17.77 14.93
N ALA A 137 -13.50 17.81 14.44
CA ALA A 137 -14.57 18.60 15.04
C ALA A 137 -15.41 17.82 16.07
N ILE A 138 -15.66 16.52 15.88
CA ILE A 138 -16.69 15.77 16.62
C ILE A 138 -16.13 14.52 17.33
N GLY A 139 -14.85 14.19 17.13
CA GLY A 139 -14.20 13.03 17.79
C GLY A 139 -14.64 11.66 17.25
N GLY A 140 -15.44 11.63 16.19
CA GLY A 140 -15.87 10.42 15.50
C GLY A 140 -16.74 10.73 14.29
N VAL A 141 -16.53 9.99 13.20
CA VAL A 141 -17.31 10.11 11.95
C VAL A 141 -17.57 8.70 11.44
N ASP A 142 -18.81 8.42 11.07
CA ASP A 142 -19.13 7.17 10.37
C ASP A 142 -18.39 7.13 9.02
N LEU A 143 -17.73 6.00 8.75
CA LEU A 143 -17.04 5.82 7.48
C LEU A 143 -18.05 5.73 6.34
N ASP A 144 -17.98 6.67 5.40
CA ASP A 144 -18.68 6.57 4.13
C ASP A 144 -17.93 5.59 3.21
N HIS A 145 -18.45 4.36 3.12
CA HIS A 145 -17.96 3.35 2.21
C HIS A 145 -18.09 3.75 0.74
N ASN A 146 -19.11 4.53 0.37
CA ASN A 146 -19.28 5.00 -1.00
C ASN A 146 -18.23 6.06 -1.35
N GLU A 147 -17.88 6.95 -0.41
CA GLU A 147 -16.74 7.86 -0.55
C GLU A 147 -15.43 7.11 -0.73
N THR A 148 -15.23 6.05 0.05
CA THR A 148 -14.03 5.21 -0.04
C THR A 148 -13.95 4.46 -1.37
N LEU A 149 -15.07 3.87 -1.82
CA LEU A 149 -15.20 3.27 -3.14
C LEU A 149 -14.91 4.27 -4.26
N ARG A 150 -15.55 5.44 -4.24
CA ARG A 150 -15.37 6.47 -5.27
C ARG A 150 -13.92 6.93 -5.40
N ARG A 151 -13.22 7.11 -4.28
CA ARG A 151 -11.79 7.48 -4.29
C ARG A 151 -10.90 6.36 -4.82
N LEU A 152 -11.23 5.11 -4.48
CA LEU A 152 -10.57 3.93 -5.04
C LEU A 152 -10.77 3.87 -6.56
N LEU A 153 -12.00 4.06 -7.04
CA LEU A 153 -12.29 4.05 -8.47
C LEU A 153 -11.56 5.18 -9.18
N ARG A 154 -11.59 6.41 -8.64
CA ARG A 154 -10.85 7.56 -9.18
C ARG A 154 -9.35 7.29 -9.27
N LYS A 155 -8.77 6.60 -8.29
CA LYS A 155 -7.35 6.21 -8.35
C LYS A 155 -7.05 5.34 -9.56
N ALA A 156 -7.89 4.32 -9.79
CA ALA A 156 -7.71 3.40 -10.89
C ALA A 156 -8.05 4.03 -12.27
N SER A 157 -9.08 4.88 -12.34
CA SER A 157 -9.61 5.43 -13.60
C SER A 157 -9.02 6.77 -14.01
N GLU A 158 -8.39 7.51 -13.10
CA GLU A 158 -7.86 8.86 -13.37
C GLU A 158 -6.41 9.01 -12.92
N GLU A 159 -6.10 8.71 -11.65
CA GLU A 159 -4.78 9.06 -11.07
C GLU A 159 -3.65 8.13 -11.55
N LYS A 160 -3.94 6.84 -11.77
CA LYS A 160 -2.92 5.80 -12.05
C LYS A 160 -2.98 5.21 -13.46
N VAL A 161 -3.81 5.77 -14.35
CA VAL A 161 -4.03 5.21 -15.70
C VAL A 161 -2.74 5.05 -16.48
N ALA A 162 -1.83 6.02 -16.42
CA ALA A 162 -0.58 5.96 -17.17
C ALA A 162 0.33 4.80 -16.72
N GLN A 163 0.43 4.55 -15.42
CA GLN A 163 1.17 3.42 -14.85
C GLN A 163 0.53 2.08 -15.25
N LEU A 164 -0.80 2.00 -15.23
CA LEU A 164 -1.52 0.80 -15.67
C LEU A 164 -1.28 0.52 -17.16
N GLN A 165 -1.36 1.56 -18.00
CA GLN A 165 -1.14 1.45 -19.45
C GLN A 165 0.29 1.05 -19.81
N PHE A 166 1.29 1.49 -19.02
CA PHE A 166 2.67 1.03 -19.20
C PHE A 166 2.74 -0.50 -19.21
N SER A 167 2.08 -1.16 -18.27
CA SER A 167 2.07 -2.63 -18.15
C SER A 167 1.37 -3.31 -19.33
N ALA A 168 0.23 -2.74 -19.77
CA ALA A 168 -0.48 -3.25 -20.94
C ALA A 168 0.36 -3.15 -22.22
N ASN A 169 1.17 -2.10 -22.37
CA ASN A 169 2.12 -1.96 -23.48
C ASN A 169 3.25 -3.00 -23.42
N GLN A 170 3.54 -3.53 -22.24
CA GLN A 170 4.47 -4.66 -22.03
C GLN A 170 3.76 -6.03 -22.12
N THR A 171 2.48 -6.07 -22.48
CA THR A 171 1.68 -7.31 -22.59
C THR A 171 1.60 -8.12 -21.29
N LEU A 172 1.70 -7.46 -20.14
CA LEU A 172 1.70 -8.10 -18.82
C LEU A 172 0.54 -7.61 -17.94
N PRO A 173 0.07 -8.44 -16.99
CA PRO A 173 -0.91 -8.02 -16.01
C PRO A 173 -0.42 -6.84 -15.15
N CYS A 174 -1.35 -6.05 -14.63
CA CYS A 174 -1.07 -4.95 -13.71
C CYS A 174 -2.01 -4.95 -12.51
N LEU A 175 -1.46 -4.86 -11.31
CA LEU A 175 -2.21 -4.77 -10.07
C LEU A 175 -2.09 -3.38 -9.47
N LEU A 176 -3.21 -2.87 -8.94
CA LEU A 176 -3.21 -1.69 -8.09
C LEU A 176 -3.35 -2.13 -6.63
N VAL A 177 -2.29 -1.95 -5.84
CA VAL A 177 -2.28 -2.20 -4.40
C VAL A 177 -2.67 -0.92 -3.67
N LEU A 178 -3.69 -0.99 -2.83
CA LEU A 178 -4.25 0.12 -2.08
C LEU A 178 -4.11 -0.13 -0.59
N PHE A 179 -3.20 0.60 0.04
CA PHE A 179 -3.13 0.64 1.50
C PHE A 179 -4.19 1.59 2.03
N ASP A 180 -5.10 1.06 2.84
CA ASP A 180 -6.20 1.82 3.41
C ASP A 180 -5.84 2.45 4.76
N TYR A 181 -5.98 3.76 4.82
CA TYR A 181 -5.76 4.60 6.01
C TYR A 181 -7.05 5.27 6.48
N THR A 182 -8.20 4.88 5.95
CA THR A 182 -9.47 5.26 6.53
C THR A 182 -9.58 4.63 7.92
N LEU A 183 -9.44 5.47 8.95
CA LEU A 183 -9.27 5.06 10.34
C LEU A 183 -10.45 4.26 10.89
N GLU A 184 -10.15 3.48 11.94
CA GLU A 184 -11.02 2.62 12.73
C GLU A 184 -12.33 3.29 13.19
N SER A 185 -13.37 3.27 12.34
CA SER A 185 -14.72 3.25 12.88
C SER A 185 -14.95 1.88 13.53
N GLY A 186 -15.49 1.86 14.74
CA GLY A 186 -15.83 0.62 15.45
C GLY A 186 -16.78 -0.32 14.68
N LEU A 187 -17.35 0.12 13.55
CA LEU A 187 -18.20 -0.61 12.61
C LEU A 187 -18.05 0.04 11.21
N PRO A 188 -17.96 -0.68 10.07
CA PRO A 188 -18.16 -2.12 9.82
C PRO A 188 -16.86 -2.87 9.46
N LYS A 189 -16.76 -4.12 9.92
CA LYS A 189 -15.58 -4.99 9.81
C LYS A 189 -15.29 -5.55 8.40
N ASP A 190 -16.10 -5.18 7.39
CA ASP A 190 -16.21 -5.90 6.12
C ASP A 190 -16.14 -5.02 4.86
N PHE A 191 -15.47 -3.85 4.89
CA PHE A 191 -15.30 -3.02 3.69
C PHE A 191 -14.74 -3.82 2.50
N TYR A 192 -13.86 -4.79 2.74
CA TYR A 192 -13.37 -5.69 1.69
C TYR A 192 -14.49 -6.51 1.00
N ARG A 193 -15.51 -6.96 1.74
CA ARG A 193 -16.68 -7.65 1.16
C ARG A 193 -17.64 -6.70 0.48
N PHE A 194 -17.82 -5.51 1.05
CA PHE A 194 -18.57 -4.44 0.40
C PHE A 194 -17.94 -4.12 -0.96
N LEU A 195 -16.61 -3.95 -1.00
CA LEU A 195 -15.86 -3.69 -2.23
C LEU A 195 -16.01 -4.84 -3.25
N ALA A 196 -16.00 -6.10 -2.82
CA ALA A 196 -16.27 -7.23 -3.73
C ALA A 196 -17.65 -7.11 -4.40
N THR A 197 -18.68 -6.83 -3.60
CA THR A 197 -20.06 -6.65 -4.07
C THR A 197 -20.14 -5.56 -5.14
N GLU A 198 -19.56 -4.39 -4.86
CA GLU A 198 -19.59 -3.23 -5.75
C GLU A 198 -18.75 -3.42 -7.02
N LEU A 199 -17.60 -4.08 -6.91
CA LEU A 199 -16.73 -4.31 -8.06
C LEU A 199 -17.24 -5.42 -8.99
N LEU A 200 -17.90 -6.47 -8.48
CA LEU A 200 -18.18 -7.72 -9.22
C LEU A 200 -19.65 -7.94 -9.60
N ASN A 201 -20.60 -7.12 -9.12
CA ASN A 201 -22.02 -7.24 -9.48
C ASN A 201 -22.31 -6.91 -10.97
N ARG A 202 -23.52 -7.22 -11.49
CA ARG A 202 -23.81 -7.18 -12.95
C ARG A 202 -23.66 -5.81 -13.64
N ASP A 203 -23.83 -4.69 -12.92
CA ASP A 203 -23.51 -3.32 -13.38
C ASP A 203 -22.10 -2.86 -12.93
N ALA A 204 -21.20 -3.84 -12.77
CA ALA A 204 -19.91 -3.78 -12.09
C ALA A 204 -19.08 -2.54 -12.39
N ALA A 205 -18.50 -1.98 -11.33
CA ALA A 205 -17.51 -0.92 -11.46
C ALA A 205 -16.31 -1.34 -12.34
N PHE A 206 -15.94 -2.63 -12.39
CA PHE A 206 -14.86 -3.10 -13.27
C PHE A 206 -15.11 -2.82 -14.77
N SER A 207 -16.37 -2.81 -15.22
CA SER A 207 -16.69 -2.45 -16.62
C SER A 207 -16.34 -1.00 -16.98
N ARG A 208 -16.17 -0.13 -15.97
CA ARG A 208 -15.81 1.29 -16.10
C ARG A 208 -14.34 1.54 -15.80
N LEU A 209 -13.60 0.53 -15.35
CA LEU A 209 -12.18 0.64 -15.07
C LEU A 209 -11.34 0.34 -16.31
N PRO A 210 -10.11 0.87 -16.41
CA PRO A 210 -9.25 0.59 -17.56
C PRO A 210 -9.00 -0.92 -17.72
N SER A 211 -9.13 -1.44 -18.94
CA SER A 211 -8.82 -2.85 -19.24
C SER A 211 -7.36 -3.22 -19.02
N ALA A 212 -6.47 -2.23 -18.86
CA ALA A 212 -5.09 -2.42 -18.43
C ALA A 212 -4.95 -2.87 -16.96
N LEU A 213 -5.99 -2.69 -16.14
CA LEU A 213 -6.01 -3.13 -14.74
C LEU A 213 -6.42 -4.60 -14.66
N SER A 214 -5.54 -5.45 -14.16
CA SER A 214 -5.81 -6.89 -13.98
C SER A 214 -6.47 -7.21 -12.65
N GLY A 215 -6.29 -6.36 -11.65
CA GLY A 215 -6.92 -6.53 -10.35
C GLY A 215 -6.55 -5.45 -9.35
N ILE A 216 -7.29 -5.40 -8.27
CA ILE A 216 -7.07 -4.50 -7.14
C ILE A 216 -6.72 -5.33 -5.93
N ILE A 217 -5.68 -4.94 -5.20
CA ILE A 217 -5.35 -5.52 -3.89
C ILE A 217 -5.65 -4.46 -2.84
N TYR A 218 -6.69 -4.68 -2.05
CA TYR A 218 -7.00 -3.87 -0.88
C TYR A 218 -6.23 -4.39 0.32
N VAL A 219 -5.46 -3.52 0.96
CA VAL A 219 -4.56 -3.87 2.07
C VAL A 219 -4.95 -3.10 3.31
N LYS A 220 -5.40 -3.82 4.34
CA LYS A 220 -5.59 -3.27 5.69
C LYS A 220 -4.32 -3.44 6.51
N ARG A 221 -3.68 -2.31 6.83
CA ARG A 221 -2.47 -2.23 7.64
C ARG A 221 -2.75 -1.58 8.99
N GLN A 222 -2.05 -2.04 10.03
CA GLN A 222 -2.01 -1.39 11.33
C GLN A 222 -0.59 -1.34 11.88
N VAL A 223 -0.35 -0.39 12.79
CA VAL A 223 0.87 -0.31 13.59
C VAL A 223 0.48 -0.56 15.05
N PHE A 224 0.98 -1.64 15.64
CA PHE A 224 0.71 -2.00 17.03
C PHE A 224 2.02 -2.08 17.81
N ASP A 225 2.20 -1.24 18.83
CA ASP A 225 3.47 -1.12 19.58
C ASP A 225 4.71 -0.97 18.66
N GLY A 226 4.54 -0.19 17.58
CA GLY A 226 5.57 0.02 16.56
C GLY A 226 5.78 -1.14 15.58
N HIS A 227 5.09 -2.27 15.75
CA HIS A 227 5.10 -3.37 14.79
C HIS A 227 4.09 -3.10 13.67
N ILE A 228 4.58 -3.13 12.43
CA ILE A 228 3.73 -2.98 11.24
C ILE A 228 3.14 -4.35 10.89
N ARG A 229 1.81 -4.41 10.75
CA ARG A 229 1.07 -5.65 10.48
C ARG A 229 0.07 -5.47 9.35
N LEU A 230 -0.10 -6.50 8.53
CA LEU A 230 -1.18 -6.60 7.55
C LEU A 230 -2.23 -7.59 8.02
N SER A 231 -3.50 -7.23 7.87
CA SER A 231 -4.60 -8.15 8.17
C SER A 231 -4.84 -9.07 6.96
N SER A 232 -4.64 -10.38 7.13
CA SER A 232 -4.97 -11.35 6.07
C SER A 232 -6.48 -11.46 5.85
N HIS A 233 -7.27 -11.35 6.93
CA HIS A 233 -8.73 -11.52 6.88
C HIS A 233 -9.49 -10.27 6.46
N ARG A 234 -8.84 -9.11 6.49
CA ARG A 234 -9.43 -7.84 6.07
C ARG A 234 -8.73 -7.23 4.86
N SER A 235 -7.76 -7.94 4.29
CA SER A 235 -7.15 -7.61 2.99
C SER A 235 -7.66 -8.61 1.95
N ALA A 236 -7.74 -8.16 0.70
CA ALA A 236 -8.29 -8.96 -0.37
C ALA A 236 -7.77 -8.55 -1.74
N ILE A 237 -7.73 -9.50 -2.66
CA ILE A 237 -7.57 -9.26 -4.09
C ILE A 237 -8.91 -9.42 -4.82
N TYR A 238 -9.17 -8.49 -5.74
CA TYR A 238 -10.31 -8.50 -6.63
C TYR A 238 -9.80 -8.62 -8.06
N TYR A 239 -10.08 -9.73 -8.71
CA TYR A 239 -9.68 -9.99 -10.09
C TYR A 239 -10.61 -9.24 -11.05
N ASN A 240 -10.06 -8.44 -11.95
CA ASN A 240 -10.85 -7.73 -12.95
C ASN A 240 -11.24 -8.69 -14.09
N PRO A 241 -12.52 -9.04 -14.25
CA PRO A 241 -12.96 -9.94 -15.33
C PRO A 241 -12.86 -9.31 -16.73
N GLU A 242 -12.76 -7.98 -16.81
CA GLU A 242 -12.66 -7.22 -18.06
C GLU A 242 -11.20 -6.86 -18.42
N ALA A 243 -10.23 -7.45 -17.71
CA ALA A 243 -8.82 -7.18 -17.93
C ALA A 243 -8.33 -7.74 -19.28
N ARG A 244 -7.58 -6.92 -20.02
CA ARG A 244 -6.89 -7.34 -21.25
C ARG A 244 -5.86 -8.44 -20.99
N TYR A 245 -5.18 -8.37 -19.85
CA TYR A 245 -4.21 -9.35 -19.39
C TYR A 245 -4.64 -9.85 -18.00
N PRO A 246 -5.52 -10.85 -17.92
CA PRO A 246 -6.10 -11.29 -16.65
C PRO A 246 -5.05 -12.01 -15.79
N LEU A 247 -5.23 -11.90 -14.47
CA LEU A 247 -4.43 -12.64 -13.50
C LEU A 247 -5.15 -13.94 -13.13
N THR A 248 -4.41 -15.04 -13.00
CA THR A 248 -4.98 -16.33 -12.59
C THR A 248 -5.34 -16.34 -11.10
N PRO A 249 -6.58 -16.68 -10.73
CA PRO A 249 -6.94 -16.86 -9.32
C PRO A 249 -6.12 -17.96 -8.63
N GLY A 250 -5.89 -17.80 -7.33
CA GLY A 250 -4.99 -18.62 -6.53
C GLY A 250 -3.55 -18.13 -6.48
N THR A 251 -3.22 -17.05 -7.18
CA THR A 251 -1.89 -16.43 -7.15
C THR A 251 -1.59 -15.85 -5.78
N PHE A 252 -2.53 -15.11 -5.20
CA PHE A 252 -2.38 -14.41 -3.92
C PHE A 252 -3.16 -15.11 -2.81
N ASP A 253 -2.88 -16.39 -2.60
CA ASP A 253 -3.61 -17.25 -1.66
C ASP A 253 -3.39 -16.93 -0.16
N MET A 254 -2.58 -15.91 0.13
CA MET A 254 -2.30 -15.40 1.46
C MET A 254 -3.35 -14.38 1.96
N MET A 255 -4.27 -13.96 1.10
CA MET A 255 -5.37 -13.05 1.41
C MET A 255 -6.69 -13.55 0.82
N TRP A 256 -7.80 -12.86 1.08
CA TRP A 256 -9.06 -13.22 0.45
C TRP A 256 -9.02 -12.94 -1.05
N GLU A 257 -9.67 -13.81 -1.82
CA GLU A 257 -9.70 -13.71 -3.28
C GLU A 257 -11.16 -13.62 -3.77
N PHE A 258 -11.43 -12.62 -4.61
CA PHE A 258 -12.75 -12.36 -5.19
C PHE A 258 -12.64 -12.21 -6.71
N GLY A 259 -13.49 -12.89 -7.46
CA GLY A 259 -13.61 -12.78 -8.91
C GLY A 259 -15.01 -13.15 -9.39
N ARG A 260 -15.32 -12.93 -10.67
CA ARG A 260 -16.65 -13.22 -11.21
C ARG A 260 -17.02 -14.71 -11.09
N ASP A 261 -16.07 -15.59 -11.39
CA ASP A 261 -16.25 -17.05 -11.33
C ASP A 261 -15.88 -17.65 -9.96
N ILE A 262 -15.30 -16.84 -9.06
CA ILE A 262 -14.90 -17.22 -7.71
C ILE A 262 -15.46 -16.15 -6.79
N TRP A 263 -16.71 -16.34 -6.37
CA TRP A 263 -17.36 -15.36 -5.52
C TRP A 263 -16.55 -15.08 -4.25
N GLU A 264 -15.95 -16.11 -3.64
CA GLU A 264 -15.08 -15.95 -2.48
C GLU A 264 -14.14 -17.17 -2.34
N ARG A 265 -12.84 -16.92 -2.16
CA ARG A 265 -11.87 -17.93 -1.71
C ARG A 265 -11.11 -17.40 -0.49
N LYS A 266 -11.06 -18.22 0.57
CA LYS A 266 -10.42 -17.87 1.85
C LYS A 266 -8.90 -17.91 1.74
N PRO A 267 -8.16 -17.10 2.53
CA PRO A 267 -6.72 -17.25 2.69
C PRO A 267 -6.37 -18.67 3.14
N ARG A 268 -5.22 -19.20 2.68
CA ARG A 268 -4.70 -20.49 3.18
C ARG A 268 -4.24 -20.43 4.64
N SER A 269 -3.81 -19.25 5.09
CA SER A 269 -3.36 -19.03 6.46
C SER A 269 -4.54 -18.69 7.37
N ASN A 270 -4.58 -19.31 8.56
CA ASN A 270 -5.52 -18.96 9.63
C ASN A 270 -5.00 -17.82 10.53
N LYS A 271 -3.87 -17.18 10.20
CA LYS A 271 -3.35 -16.06 10.97
C LYS A 271 -4.04 -14.77 10.57
N ASP A 272 -4.78 -14.15 11.48
CA ASP A 272 -5.46 -12.86 11.26
C ASP A 272 -4.52 -11.71 10.89
N TRP A 273 -3.35 -11.69 11.52
CA TRP A 273 -2.35 -10.65 11.37
C TRP A 273 -1.02 -11.25 10.95
N ILE A 274 -0.47 -10.65 9.90
CA ILE A 274 0.87 -10.95 9.39
C ILE A 274 1.75 -9.78 9.81
N GLU A 275 2.56 -10.02 10.84
CA GLU A 275 3.65 -9.10 11.17
C GLU A 275 4.65 -9.10 10.02
N LEU A 276 5.11 -7.94 9.57
CA LEU A 276 6.00 -7.81 8.43
C LEU A 276 7.48 -7.87 8.86
#